data_AF-C1DYG8-F1
#
_entry.id   AF-C1DYG8-F1
#
_cell.length_a   1.000
_cell.length_b   1.000
_cell.length_c   1.000
_cell.angle_alpha   90.00
_cell.angle_beta   90.00
_cell.angle_gamma   90.00
#
_symmetry.space_group_name_H-M   'P 1'
#
loop_
_entity.id
_entity.type
_entity.pdbx_description
1 polymer ?
#
loop_
_entity_poly.entity_id
_entity_poly.type
_entity_poly.pdbx_seq_one_letter_code
_entity_poly.pdbx_strand_id
1 'polypeptide(L)'
;MADNAVSADDASAAWAKVKASVASDEGLRNIAQLQKAMNEVRDEVGRDAKPLAPIDWENLKKRSGMPELIEEWRKGLANVKYPAYDGNEVAETAAVFKDLIAQAEKLSAAAKAREAEIDAELASLAEDKAKLSTVTMDEVFEKDPALKEEVEQRIREGKWF
;
A
#
# COMPACT_ATOMS: atom_id res chain seq x y z
N MET A 1 3.48 23.02 -15.88
CA MET A 1 3.46 22.12 -14.71
C MET A 1 4.53 21.08 -14.94
N ALA A 2 5.76 21.38 -14.55
CA ALA A 2 6.92 20.56 -14.82
C ALA A 2 7.86 20.70 -13.63
N ASP A 3 7.69 19.85 -12.64
CA ASP A 3 8.78 19.28 -11.82
C ASP A 3 8.15 18.33 -10.80
N ASN A 4 8.06 17.05 -11.14
CA ASN A 4 7.84 15.96 -10.19
C ASN A 4 8.13 14.61 -10.88
N ALA A 5 9.12 14.60 -11.78
CA ALA A 5 9.65 13.34 -12.27
C ALA A 5 10.53 12.78 -11.14
N VAL A 6 9.93 11.93 -10.28
CA VAL A 6 10.68 11.13 -9.31
C VAL A 6 11.81 10.43 -10.07
N SER A 7 13.06 10.68 -9.70
CA SER A 7 14.19 10.09 -10.40
C SER A 7 14.12 8.55 -10.30
N ALA A 8 14.68 7.83 -11.27
CA ALA A 8 14.69 6.37 -11.23
C ALA A 8 15.42 5.83 -9.97
N ASP A 9 16.38 6.60 -9.47
CA ASP A 9 17.14 6.27 -8.27
C ASP A 9 16.29 6.45 -7.00
N ASP A 10 15.48 7.51 -6.91
CA ASP A 10 14.55 7.72 -5.79
C ASP A 10 13.47 6.63 -5.75
N ALA A 11 12.98 6.21 -6.91
CA ALA A 11 12.01 5.13 -7.02
C ALA A 11 12.61 3.78 -6.56
N SER A 12 13.85 3.48 -6.95
CA SER A 12 14.55 2.26 -6.53
C SER A 12 14.75 2.20 -5.01
N ALA A 13 15.18 3.31 -4.41
CA ALA A 13 15.34 3.43 -2.97
C ALA A 13 14.01 3.27 -2.21
N ALA A 14 12.92 3.84 -2.74
CA ALA A 14 11.58 3.67 -2.16
C ALA A 14 11.13 2.20 -2.19
N TRP A 15 11.32 1.49 -3.30
CA TRP A 15 11.00 0.06 -3.40
C TRP A 15 11.82 -0.80 -2.45
N ALA A 16 13.10 -0.48 -2.26
CA ALA A 16 13.95 -1.18 -1.30
C ALA A 16 13.42 -1.05 0.13
N LYS A 17 12.98 0.15 0.52
CA LYS A 17 12.37 0.40 1.84
C LYS A 17 11.08 -0.40 2.05
N VAL A 18 10.20 -0.44 1.04
CA VAL A 18 8.95 -1.23 1.11
C VAL A 18 9.25 -2.72 1.27
N LYS A 19 10.17 -3.27 0.47
CA LYS A 19 10.57 -4.68 0.59
C LYS A 19 11.15 -5.01 1.97
N ALA A 20 11.96 -4.12 2.55
CA ALA A 20 12.55 -4.32 3.87
C ALA A 20 11.50 -4.36 5.01
N SER A 21 10.32 -3.75 4.81
CA SER A 21 9.23 -3.77 5.79
C SER A 21 8.30 -5.00 5.72
N VAL A 22 8.50 -5.89 4.73
CA VAL A 22 7.64 -7.07 4.54
C VAL A 22 8.36 -8.32 5.01
N ALA A 23 7.80 -8.99 6.01
CA ALA A 23 8.39 -10.19 6.60
C ALA A 23 7.97 -11.50 5.91
N SER A 24 6.89 -11.50 5.12
CA SER A 24 6.37 -12.72 4.48
C SER A 24 6.89 -12.90 3.05
N ASP A 25 7.25 -14.14 2.70
CA ASP A 25 7.68 -14.50 1.35
C ASP A 25 6.61 -14.21 0.29
N GLU A 26 5.35 -14.43 0.64
CA GLU A 26 4.22 -14.10 -0.22
C GLU A 26 4.09 -12.59 -0.43
N GLY A 27 4.26 -11.80 0.64
CA GLY A 27 4.27 -10.34 0.55
C GLY A 27 5.41 -9.83 -0.33
N LEU A 28 6.61 -10.40 -0.20
CA LEU A 28 7.76 -10.06 -1.04
C LEU A 28 7.51 -10.37 -2.52
N ARG A 29 6.85 -11.50 -2.83
CA ARG A 29 6.44 -11.85 -4.19
C ARG A 29 5.43 -10.86 -4.75
N ASN A 30 4.41 -10.50 -3.98
CA ASN A 30 3.38 -9.54 -4.41
C ASN A 30 3.97 -8.15 -4.64
N ILE A 31 4.87 -7.68 -3.78
CA ILE A 31 5.59 -6.40 -3.97
C ILE A 31 6.47 -6.43 -5.22
N ALA A 32 7.16 -7.54 -5.49
CA ALA A 32 7.98 -7.69 -6.69
C ALA A 32 7.13 -7.66 -7.98
N GLN A 33 5.96 -8.29 -7.97
CA GLN A 33 5.00 -8.24 -9.08
C GLN A 33 4.45 -6.83 -9.29
N LEU A 34 4.10 -6.12 -8.20
CA LEU A 34 3.63 -4.74 -8.27
C LEU A 34 4.69 -3.79 -8.85
N GLN A 35 5.94 -3.91 -8.38
CA GLN A 35 7.05 -3.13 -8.91
C GLN A 35 7.25 -3.36 -10.42
N LYS A 36 7.15 -4.62 -10.86
CA LYS A 36 7.25 -4.97 -12.27
C LYS A 36 6.14 -4.32 -13.09
N ALA A 37 4.89 -4.46 -12.66
CA ALA A 37 3.74 -3.88 -13.35
C ALA A 37 3.84 -2.34 -13.48
N MET A 38 4.27 -1.65 -12.42
CA MET A 38 4.46 -0.20 -12.46
C MET A 38 5.57 0.23 -13.43
N ASN A 39 6.66 -0.53 -13.51
CA ASN A 39 7.73 -0.25 -14.48
C ASN A 39 7.26 -0.50 -15.92
N GLU A 40 6.48 -1.55 -16.16
CA GLU A 40 5.91 -1.83 -17.48
C GLU A 40 4.99 -0.69 -17.95
N VAL A 41 4.09 -0.22 -17.08
CA VAL A 41 3.22 0.93 -17.38
C VAL A 41 4.04 2.19 -17.66
N ARG A 42 5.08 2.46 -16.85
CA ARG A 42 5.97 3.60 -17.06
C ARG A 42 6.67 3.52 -18.43
N ASP A 43 7.17 2.36 -18.79
CA ASP A 43 7.90 2.16 -20.05
C ASP A 43 6.98 2.21 -21.27
N GLU A 44 5.73 1.75 -21.14
CA GLU A 44 4.69 1.89 -22.17
C GLU A 44 4.29 3.35 -22.37
N VAL A 45 3.94 4.05 -21.29
CA VAL A 45 3.61 5.49 -21.35
C VAL A 45 4.79 6.30 -21.88
N GLY A 46 6.03 6.01 -21.45
CA GLY A 46 7.22 6.70 -21.94
C GLY A 46 7.52 6.45 -23.43
N ARG A 47 7.06 5.32 -23.99
CA ARG A 47 7.16 5.04 -25.42
C ARG A 47 6.09 5.78 -26.22
N ASP A 48 4.85 5.77 -25.76
CA ASP A 48 3.70 6.25 -26.52
C ASP A 48 3.43 7.75 -26.33
N ALA A 49 3.81 8.32 -25.18
CA ALA A 49 3.66 9.76 -24.91
C ALA A 49 4.71 10.63 -25.59
N LYS A 50 5.51 10.09 -26.53
CA LYS A 50 6.48 10.88 -27.28
C LYS A 50 5.74 11.89 -28.16
N PRO A 51 6.03 13.20 -28.03
CA PRO A 51 5.41 14.19 -28.90
C PRO A 51 5.79 13.89 -30.35
N LEU A 52 4.78 13.75 -31.20
CA LEU A 52 4.98 13.62 -32.64
C LEU A 52 5.72 14.87 -33.14
N ALA A 53 6.71 14.66 -34.01
CA ALA A 53 7.42 15.77 -34.61
C ALA A 53 6.44 16.69 -35.36
N PRO A 54 6.56 18.03 -35.24
CA PRO A 54 5.71 18.95 -35.97
C PRO A 54 5.76 18.70 -37.48
N ILE A 55 4.61 18.72 -38.15
CA ILE A 55 4.53 18.56 -39.60
C ILE A 55 5.15 19.79 -40.28
N ASP A 56 6.17 19.60 -41.11
CA ASP A 56 6.77 20.65 -41.94
C ASP A 56 5.94 20.86 -43.23
N TRP A 57 4.91 21.68 -43.09
CA TRP A 57 3.99 22.02 -44.18
C TRP A 57 4.67 22.72 -45.36
N GLU A 58 5.71 23.52 -45.10
CA GLU A 58 6.38 24.33 -46.14
C GLU A 58 7.25 23.45 -47.05
N ASN A 59 7.93 22.46 -46.48
CA ASN A 59 8.68 21.48 -47.25
C ASN A 59 7.75 20.54 -48.04
N LEU A 60 6.62 20.14 -47.43
CA LEU A 60 5.60 19.33 -48.10
C LEU A 60 5.01 20.05 -49.33
N LYS A 61 4.69 21.34 -49.22
CA LYS A 61 4.22 22.16 -50.35
C LYS A 61 5.24 22.24 -51.49
N LYS A 62 6.53 22.36 -51.16
CA LYS A 62 7.62 22.44 -52.16
C LYS A 62 7.85 21.11 -52.87
N ARG A 63 7.65 19.97 -52.20
CA ARG A 63 7.89 18.62 -52.74
C ARG A 63 6.68 18.01 -53.47
N SER A 64 5.45 18.40 -53.12
CA SER A 64 4.25 17.76 -53.65
C SER A 64 3.90 18.17 -55.09
N GLY A 65 4.39 19.32 -55.55
CA GLY A 65 3.99 19.91 -56.84
C GLY A 65 2.52 20.39 -56.88
N MET A 66 1.77 20.22 -55.79
CA MET A 66 0.37 20.63 -55.64
C MET A 66 0.16 21.32 -54.27
N PRO A 67 0.49 22.62 -54.18
CA PRO A 67 0.43 23.36 -52.92
C PRO A 67 -0.99 23.54 -52.37
N GLU A 68 -2.00 23.63 -53.25
CA GLU A 68 -3.40 23.83 -52.88
C GLU A 68 -3.98 22.63 -52.12
N LEU A 69 -3.65 21.41 -52.55
CA LEU A 69 -4.05 20.18 -51.86
C LEU A 69 -3.46 20.15 -50.44
N ILE A 70 -2.20 20.55 -50.27
CA ILE A 70 -1.56 20.54 -48.94
C ILE A 70 -2.19 21.56 -47.99
N GLU A 71 -2.63 22.71 -48.50
CA GLU A 71 -3.41 23.68 -47.72
C GLU A 71 -4.80 23.17 -47.35
N GLU A 72 -5.46 22.42 -48.23
CA GLU A 72 -6.74 21.76 -47.91
C GLU A 72 -6.58 20.71 -46.81
N TRP A 73 -5.53 19.90 -46.86
CA TRP A 73 -5.21 18.91 -45.82
C TRP A 73 -4.85 19.56 -44.48
N ARG A 74 -4.08 20.67 -44.51
CA ARG A 74 -3.76 21.45 -43.31
C ARG A 74 -5.03 22.00 -42.65
N LYS A 75 -5.95 22.54 -43.45
CA LYS A 75 -7.26 23.04 -42.97
C LYS A 75 -8.14 21.90 -42.44
N GLY A 76 -8.16 20.77 -43.14
CA GLY A 76 -8.88 19.56 -42.71
C GLY A 76 -8.38 19.05 -41.37
N LEU A 77 -7.06 18.94 -41.19
CA LEU A 77 -6.43 18.51 -39.95
C LEU A 77 -6.70 19.48 -38.79
N ALA A 78 -6.67 20.80 -39.06
CA ALA A 78 -6.98 21.82 -38.06
C ALA A 78 -8.45 21.78 -37.59
N ASN A 79 -9.36 21.27 -38.43
CA ASN A 79 -10.77 21.09 -38.10
C ASN A 79 -11.08 19.75 -37.40
N VAL A 80 -10.11 18.84 -37.29
CA VAL A 80 -10.29 17.60 -36.53
C VAL A 80 -10.33 17.95 -35.04
N LYS A 81 -11.52 17.84 -34.45
CA LYS A 81 -11.71 17.89 -33.01
C LYS A 81 -11.45 16.50 -32.44
N TYR A 82 -10.32 16.33 -31.77
CA TYR A 82 -10.08 15.14 -30.98
C TYR A 82 -10.97 15.18 -29.73
N PRO A 83 -11.53 14.05 -29.29
CA PRO A 83 -12.20 13.96 -28.00
C PRO A 83 -11.24 14.42 -26.90
N ALA A 84 -11.68 15.34 -26.05
CA ALA A 84 -10.93 15.65 -24.85
C ALA A 84 -10.98 14.43 -23.93
N TYR A 85 -9.81 14.01 -23.45
CA TYR A 85 -9.72 13.01 -22.40
C TYR A 85 -9.89 13.72 -21.05
N ASP A 86 -10.96 13.38 -20.32
CA ASP A 86 -11.31 14.07 -19.06
C ASP A 86 -10.28 13.83 -17.95
N GLY A 87 -9.56 12.70 -17.97
CA GLY A 87 -8.38 12.49 -17.13
C GLY A 87 -8.65 12.41 -15.62
N ASN A 88 -9.76 11.81 -15.20
CA ASN A 88 -10.14 11.72 -13.79
C ASN A 88 -9.45 10.57 -13.03
N GLU A 89 -8.73 9.69 -13.73
CA GLU A 89 -8.22 8.44 -13.16
C GLU A 89 -7.15 8.70 -12.09
N VAL A 90 -6.38 9.78 -12.23
CA VAL A 90 -5.40 10.20 -11.23
C VAL A 90 -6.08 10.61 -9.92
N ALA A 91 -7.19 11.36 -10.01
CA ALA A 91 -7.94 11.80 -8.83
C ALA A 91 -8.65 10.63 -8.15
N GLU A 92 -9.26 9.73 -8.93
CA GLU A 92 -9.90 8.52 -8.41
C GLU A 92 -8.88 7.60 -7.72
N THR A 93 -7.73 7.37 -8.36
CA THR A 93 -6.65 6.55 -7.80
C THR A 93 -6.09 7.17 -6.51
N ALA A 94 -5.90 8.50 -6.48
CA ALA A 94 -5.44 9.19 -5.28
C ALA A 94 -6.42 9.04 -4.10
N ALA A 95 -7.73 9.06 -4.35
CA ALA A 95 -8.74 8.82 -3.33
C ALA A 95 -8.64 7.39 -2.75
N VAL A 96 -8.50 6.38 -3.62
CA VAL A 96 -8.34 4.98 -3.19
C VAL A 96 -7.06 4.79 -2.36
N PHE A 97 -5.94 5.37 -2.79
CA PHE A 97 -4.68 5.29 -2.03
C PHE A 97 -4.78 5.96 -0.66
N LYS A 98 -5.50 7.08 -0.56
CA LYS A 98 -5.73 7.76 0.72
C LYS A 98 -6.46 6.86 1.72
N ASP A 99 -7.49 6.14 1.26
CA ASP A 99 -8.24 5.21 2.11
C ASP A 99 -7.39 4.01 2.54
N LEU A 100 -6.56 3.48 1.62
CA LEU A 100 -5.63 2.39 1.94
C LEU A 100 -4.58 2.80 2.97
N ILE A 101 -4.04 4.02 2.86
CA ILE A 101 -3.08 4.56 3.85
C ILE A 101 -3.74 4.67 5.22
N ALA A 102 -4.95 5.23 5.30
CA ALA A 102 -5.68 5.36 6.56
C ALA A 102 -5.96 4.00 7.22
N GLN A 103 -6.29 2.97 6.43
CA GLN A 103 -6.47 1.61 6.92
C GLN A 103 -5.15 1.01 7.44
N ALA A 104 -4.05 1.19 6.71
CA ALA A 104 -2.73 0.72 7.12
C ALA A 104 -2.26 1.38 8.43
N GLU A 105 -2.48 2.68 8.59
CA GLU A 105 -2.18 3.42 9.82
C GLU A 105 -2.98 2.89 11.01
N LYS A 106 -4.28 2.62 10.81
CA LYS A 106 -5.14 2.02 11.85
C LYS A 106 -4.66 0.63 12.28
N LEU A 107 -4.31 -0.22 11.31
CA LEU A 107 -3.76 -1.55 11.60
C LEU A 107 -2.42 -1.47 12.32
N SER A 108 -1.53 -0.55 11.92
CA SER A 108 -0.25 -0.34 12.58
C SER A 108 -0.42 0.13 14.03
N ALA A 109 -1.36 1.05 14.29
CA ALA A 109 -1.66 1.49 15.65
C ALA A 109 -2.23 0.36 16.51
N ALA A 110 -3.13 -0.47 15.96
CA ALA A 110 -3.68 -1.63 16.66
C ALA A 110 -2.60 -2.68 16.97
N ALA A 111 -1.69 -2.94 16.03
CA ALA A 111 -0.57 -3.86 16.24
C ALA A 111 0.35 -3.39 17.37
N LYS A 112 0.71 -2.10 17.40
CA LYS A 112 1.52 -1.52 18.49
C LYS A 112 0.84 -1.61 19.86
N ALA A 113 -0.47 -1.38 19.92
CA ALA A 113 -1.22 -1.54 21.16
C ALA A 113 -1.18 -2.99 21.66
N ARG A 114 -1.39 -3.94 20.74
CA ARG A 114 -1.28 -5.39 21.02
C ARG A 114 0.12 -5.81 21.48
N GLU A 115 1.18 -5.27 20.88
CA GLU A 115 2.55 -5.51 21.33
C GLU A 115 2.77 -5.06 22.77
N ALA A 116 2.30 -3.87 23.13
CA ALA A 116 2.40 -3.36 24.50
C ALA A 116 1.60 -4.19 25.51
N GLU A 117 0.42 -4.69 25.14
CA GLU A 117 -0.37 -5.62 25.96
C GLU A 117 0.39 -6.94 26.18
N ILE A 118 0.94 -7.53 25.12
CA ILE A 118 1.71 -8.77 25.20
C ILE A 118 2.97 -8.58 26.06
N ASP A 119 3.67 -7.46 25.94
CA ASP A 119 4.84 -7.16 26.78
C ASP A 119 4.47 -7.06 28.27
N ALA A 120 3.30 -6.46 28.58
CA ALA A 120 2.79 -6.41 29.94
C ALA A 120 2.38 -7.80 30.47
N GLU A 121 1.72 -8.62 29.65
CA GLU A 121 1.39 -10.01 29.97
C GLU A 121 2.65 -10.85 30.23
N LEU A 122 3.68 -10.70 29.40
CA LEU A 122 4.95 -11.40 29.57
C LEU A 122 5.66 -10.99 30.86
N ALA A 123 5.63 -9.70 31.23
CA ALA A 123 6.18 -9.23 32.49
C ALA A 123 5.42 -9.82 33.70
N SER A 124 4.08 -9.82 33.64
CA SER A 124 3.22 -10.44 34.67
C SER A 124 3.51 -11.93 34.81
N LEU A 125 3.60 -12.66 33.70
CA LEU A 125 3.91 -14.09 33.68
C LEU A 125 5.31 -14.39 34.22
N ALA A 126 6.29 -13.53 33.95
CA ALA A 126 7.64 -13.68 34.51
C ALA A 126 7.65 -13.51 36.03
N GLU A 127 6.89 -12.54 36.56
CA GLU A 127 6.72 -12.32 37.99
C GLU A 127 5.99 -13.50 38.66
N ASP A 128 4.88 -13.96 38.07
CA ASP A 128 4.13 -15.11 38.55
C ASP A 128 4.97 -16.39 38.55
N LYS A 129 5.79 -16.59 37.50
CA LYS A 129 6.74 -17.72 37.45
C LYS A 129 7.80 -17.64 38.55
N ALA A 130 8.30 -16.45 38.87
CA ALA A 130 9.26 -16.27 39.96
C ALA A 130 8.61 -16.55 41.33
N LYS A 131 7.36 -16.13 41.51
CA LYS A 131 6.58 -16.33 42.73
C LYS A 131 5.94 -17.70 42.83
N LEU A 132 5.93 -18.50 41.77
CA LEU A 132 5.25 -19.80 41.72
C LEU A 132 5.69 -20.76 42.86
N SER A 133 6.94 -20.66 43.29
CA SER A 133 7.49 -21.47 44.40
C SER A 133 7.09 -20.98 45.80
N THR A 134 6.57 -19.75 45.91
CA THR A 134 6.24 -19.08 47.18
C THR A 134 4.79 -18.60 47.26
N VAL A 135 4.04 -18.65 46.16
CA VAL A 135 2.67 -18.15 46.08
C VAL A 135 1.74 -19.04 46.90
N THR A 136 0.88 -18.42 47.69
CA THR A 136 -0.12 -19.12 48.50
C THR A 136 -1.41 -19.33 47.72
N MET A 137 -2.19 -20.36 48.06
CA MET A 137 -3.47 -20.63 47.41
C MET A 137 -4.46 -19.46 47.57
N ASP A 138 -4.39 -18.75 48.69
CA ASP A 138 -5.22 -17.56 48.94
C ASP A 138 -4.87 -16.40 47.99
N GLU A 139 -3.58 -16.16 47.73
CA GLU A 139 -3.12 -15.15 46.76
C GLU A 139 -3.52 -15.52 45.31
N VAL A 140 -3.58 -16.81 44.99
CA VAL A 140 -4.08 -17.30 43.68
C VAL A 140 -5.58 -17.04 43.54
N PHE A 141 -6.37 -17.29 44.59
CA PHE A 141 -7.80 -17.04 44.59
C PHE A 141 -8.18 -15.55 44.65
N GLU A 142 -7.31 -14.68 45.19
CA GLU A 142 -7.50 -13.23 45.10
C GLU A 142 -7.23 -12.71 43.68
N LYS A 143 -6.23 -13.27 42.98
CA LYS A 143 -5.93 -12.93 41.58
C LYS A 143 -6.95 -13.48 40.60
N ASP A 144 -7.50 -14.66 40.88
CA ASP A 144 -8.52 -15.31 40.06
C ASP A 144 -9.72 -15.78 40.93
N PRO A 145 -10.69 -14.89 41.18
CA PRO A 145 -11.90 -15.23 41.92
C PRO A 145 -12.78 -16.26 41.21
N ALA A 146 -12.68 -16.37 39.88
CA ALA A 146 -13.45 -17.33 39.10
C ALA A 146 -12.95 -18.76 39.36
N LEU A 147 -11.63 -18.94 39.49
CA LEU A 147 -11.04 -20.22 39.90
C LEU A 147 -11.51 -20.64 41.30
N LYS A 148 -11.64 -19.68 42.23
CA LYS A 148 -12.20 -19.96 43.57
C LYS A 148 -13.64 -20.45 43.50
N GLU A 149 -14.47 -19.78 42.72
CA GLU A 149 -15.88 -20.15 42.55
C GLU A 149 -16.03 -21.52 41.88
N GLU A 150 -15.20 -21.83 40.87
CA GLU A 150 -15.15 -23.15 40.23
C GLU A 150 -14.78 -24.25 41.24
N VAL A 151 -13.76 -24.03 42.07
CA VAL A 151 -13.33 -24.98 43.09
C VAL A 151 -14.44 -25.19 44.14
N GLU A 152 -15.06 -24.11 44.63
CA GLU A 152 -16.18 -24.19 45.57
C GLU A 152 -17.41 -24.89 44.96
N GLN A 153 -17.64 -24.72 43.66
CA GLN A 153 -18.71 -25.40 42.94
C GLN A 153 -18.42 -26.89 42.79
N ARG A 154 -17.19 -27.28 42.43
CA ARG A 154 -16.77 -28.69 42.38
C ARG A 154 -16.89 -29.38 43.74
N ILE A 155 -16.56 -28.68 44.82
CA ILE A 155 -16.75 -29.18 46.19
C ILE A 155 -18.24 -29.38 46.50
N ARG A 156 -19.10 -28.40 46.16
CA ARG A 156 -20.56 -28.52 46.32
C ARG A 156 -21.16 -29.68 45.51
N GLU A 157 -20.62 -29.95 44.33
CA GLU A 157 -21.05 -31.04 43.45
C GLU A 157 -20.42 -32.39 43.80
N GLY A 158 -19.53 -32.46 44.81
CA GLY A 158 -18.86 -33.69 45.23
C GLY A 158 -17.83 -34.23 44.23
N LYS A 159 -17.34 -33.38 43.31
CA LYS A 159 -16.37 -33.73 42.28
C LYS A 159 -14.94 -33.51 42.78
N TRP A 160 -14.42 -34.51 43.48
CA TRP A 160 -13.07 -34.48 44.09
C TRP A 160 -11.92 -34.79 43.14
N PHE A 161 -12.21 -35.27 41.91
CA PHE A 161 -11.26 -35.56 40.84
C PHE A 161 -11.67 -34.81 39.58
#